data_AF-A0AAU1Y240-F1
#
_entry.id   AF-A0AAU1Y240-F1
#
_cell.length_a   1.000
_cell.length_b   1.000
_cell.length_c   1.000
_cell.angle_alpha   90.00
_cell.angle_beta   90.00
_cell.angle_gamma   90.00
#
_symmetry.space_group_name_H-M   'P 1'
#
loop_
_entity.id
_entity.type
_entity.pdbx_description
1 polymer ?
#
loop_
_entity_poly.entity_id
_entity_poly.type
_entity_poly.pdbx_seq_one_letter_code
_entity_poly.pdbx_strand_id
1 'polypeptide(L)'
;MTTSTEVTDVEIARQLASADVSNLSVAKRLGVPWGRVDEVRQRKGLETFQRGRRAVEASWEEAVSRRVKPVEDGHAEWTGQTYPRGTPMLSWRGRAETAYRAVFRIRHGREPQGNITHAPSCVREFCVAGEHLEDRVLREERRCREGGS
;
A
#
# COMPACT_ATOMS: atom_id res chain seq x y z
N MET A 1 -35.37 29.67 17.82
CA MET A 1 -35.82 28.26 17.81
C MET A 1 -34.98 27.51 16.79
N THR A 2 -33.91 26.86 17.25
CA THR A 2 -33.03 26.06 16.40
C THR A 2 -33.78 24.77 16.08
N THR A 3 -34.21 24.62 14.83
CA THR A 3 -34.79 23.39 14.30
C THR A 3 -33.72 22.32 14.27
N SER A 4 -33.57 21.59 15.39
CA SER A 4 -32.83 20.32 15.40
C SER A 4 -33.59 19.39 14.46
N THR A 5 -33.04 19.19 13.27
CA THR A 5 -33.61 18.27 12.30
C THR A 5 -33.44 16.87 12.88
N GLU A 6 -34.50 16.31 13.46
CA GLU A 6 -34.45 14.96 13.99
C GLU A 6 -34.18 13.99 12.84
N VAL A 7 -33.02 13.35 12.87
CA VAL A 7 -32.64 12.34 11.88
C VAL A 7 -33.57 11.14 12.04
N THR A 8 -34.39 10.90 11.02
CA THR A 8 -35.36 9.79 11.00
C THR A 8 -34.71 8.48 10.57
N ASP A 9 -35.32 7.36 10.95
CA ASP A 9 -34.87 6.03 10.55
C ASP A 9 -34.94 5.81 9.02
N VAL A 10 -35.85 6.52 8.34
CA VAL A 10 -35.95 6.53 6.88
C VAL A 10 -34.73 7.20 6.25
N GLU A 11 -34.25 8.30 6.82
CA GLU A 11 -33.05 8.99 6.36
C GLU A 11 -31.79 8.14 6.60
N ILE A 12 -31.69 7.50 7.76
CA ILE A 12 -30.60 6.55 8.06
C ILE A 12 -30.60 5.41 7.05
N ALA A 13 -31.75 4.79 6.77
CA ALA A 13 -31.86 3.71 5.80
C ALA A 13 -31.51 4.15 4.37
N ARG A 14 -31.90 5.36 3.96
CA ARG A 14 -31.54 5.95 2.65
C ARG A 14 -30.02 6.09 2.51
N GLN A 15 -29.33 6.54 3.56
CA GLN A 15 -27.86 6.66 3.56
C GLN A 15 -27.17 5.28 3.57
N LEU A 16 -27.84 4.23 4.06
CA LEU A 16 -27.36 2.84 4.09
C LEU A 16 -27.74 2.03 2.85
N ALA A 17 -28.28 2.65 1.79
CA ALA A 17 -28.84 1.96 0.62
C ALA A 17 -27.82 1.15 -0.21
N SER A 18 -26.52 1.28 0.07
CA SER A 18 -25.47 0.46 -0.56
C SER A 18 -24.67 -0.34 0.48
N ALA A 19 -24.33 -1.57 0.12
CA ALA A 19 -23.46 -2.45 0.90
C ALA A 19 -22.03 -1.89 1.08
N ASP A 20 -21.62 -0.91 0.26
CA ASP A 20 -20.32 -0.23 0.35
C ASP A 20 -20.28 0.89 1.40
N VAL A 21 -21.41 1.20 2.04
CA VAL A 21 -21.50 2.28 3.02
C VAL A 21 -21.39 1.74 4.44
N SER A 22 -20.36 2.20 5.16
CA SER A 22 -20.16 1.81 6.56
C SER A 22 -21.10 2.56 7.52
N ASN A 23 -21.60 1.84 8.55
CA ASN A 23 -22.41 2.41 9.63
C ASN A 23 -21.71 3.60 10.30
N LEU A 24 -20.38 3.53 10.48
CA LEU A 24 -19.60 4.61 11.08
C LEU A 24 -19.58 5.87 10.21
N SER A 25 -19.47 5.71 8.89
CA SER A 25 -19.52 6.85 7.96
C SER A 25 -20.87 7.56 8.03
N VAL A 26 -21.96 6.80 8.10
CA VAL A 26 -23.33 7.35 8.22
C VAL A 26 -23.54 7.99 9.59
N ALA A 27 -23.12 7.33 10.67
CA ALA A 27 -23.18 7.87 12.03
C ALA A 27 -22.47 9.22 12.15
N LYS A 28 -21.25 9.33 11.63
CA LYS A 28 -20.48 10.59 11.60
C LYS A 28 -21.14 11.66 10.75
N ARG A 29 -21.66 11.31 9.58
CA ARG A 29 -22.31 12.24 8.65
C ARG A 29 -23.61 12.82 9.21
N LEU A 30 -24.41 11.98 9.85
CA LEU A 30 -25.72 12.36 10.39
C LEU A 30 -25.66 12.81 11.86
N GLY A 31 -24.49 12.72 12.51
CA GLY A 31 -24.32 13.08 13.92
C GLY A 31 -25.10 12.18 14.90
N VAL A 32 -25.40 10.93 14.50
CA VAL A 32 -26.16 9.97 15.32
C VAL A 32 -25.25 8.90 15.91
N PRO A 33 -25.61 8.30 17.07
CA PRO A 33 -24.85 7.19 17.63
C PRO A 33 -24.77 6.00 16.66
N TRP A 34 -23.60 5.37 16.61
CA TRP A 34 -23.37 4.19 15.76
C TRP A 34 -24.40 3.07 16.02
N GLY A 35 -24.74 2.82 17.28
CA GLY A 35 -25.72 1.78 17.65
C GLY A 35 -27.12 2.03 17.06
N ARG A 36 -27.53 3.29 16.90
CA ARG A 36 -28.80 3.63 16.24
C ARG A 36 -28.77 3.30 14.75
N VAL A 37 -27.65 3.55 14.08
CA VAL A 37 -27.46 3.20 12.66
C VAL A 37 -27.45 1.69 12.46
N ASP A 38 -26.78 0.97 13.36
CA ASP A 38 -26.75 -0.50 13.36
C ASP A 38 -28.14 -1.10 13.56
N GLU A 39 -28.91 -0.59 14.52
CA GLU A 39 -30.29 -1.04 14.76
C GLU A 39 -31.18 -0.82 13.52
N VAL A 40 -31.11 0.35 12.88
CA VAL A 40 -31.86 0.63 11.64
C VAL A 40 -31.44 -0.31 10.51
N ARG A 41 -30.14 -0.58 10.36
CA ARG A 41 -29.62 -1.51 9.36
C ARG A 41 -30.19 -2.92 9.55
N GLN A 42 -30.12 -3.44 10.77
CA GLN A 42 -30.62 -4.77 11.12
C GLN A 42 -32.14 -4.86 10.94
N ARG A 43 -32.89 -3.85 11.40
CA ARG A 43 -34.36 -3.80 11.29
C ARG A 43 -34.84 -3.75 9.83
N LYS A 44 -34.07 -3.12 8.94
CA LYS A 44 -34.37 -3.04 7.50
C LYS A 44 -33.81 -4.21 6.70
N GLY A 45 -33.07 -5.13 7.32
CA GLY A 45 -32.43 -6.25 6.63
C GLY A 45 -31.40 -5.81 5.59
N LEU A 46 -30.77 -4.64 5.79
CA LEU A 46 -29.75 -4.14 4.86
C LEU A 46 -28.43 -4.85 5.09
N GLU A 47 -27.75 -5.22 4.01
CA GLU A 47 -26.48 -5.95 4.08
C GLU A 47 -25.42 -5.19 4.87
N THR A 48 -24.78 -5.87 5.83
CA THR A 48 -23.68 -5.29 6.62
C THR A 48 -22.47 -5.02 5.76
N PHE A 49 -21.91 -3.82 5.88
CA PHE A 49 -20.74 -3.36 5.15
C PHE A 49 -19.60 -4.31 5.46
N GLN A 50 -19.27 -5.12 4.47
CA GLN A 50 -18.10 -5.97 4.54
C GLN A 50 -16.93 -5.10 4.14
N ARG A 51 -16.15 -4.66 5.13
CA ARG A 51 -14.86 -4.04 4.85
C ARG A 51 -14.07 -5.06 4.04
N GLY A 52 -13.81 -4.76 2.77
CA GLY A 52 -13.11 -5.67 1.87
C GLY A 52 -11.90 -6.25 2.58
N ARG A 53 -11.90 -7.56 2.82
CA ARG A 53 -10.75 -8.24 3.40
C ARG A 53 -9.61 -7.95 2.43
N ARG A 54 -8.55 -7.27 2.89
CA ARG A 54 -7.41 -6.94 2.02
C ARG A 54 -6.99 -8.25 1.35
N ALA A 55 -7.10 -8.31 0.02
CA ALA A 55 -6.80 -9.53 -0.71
C ALA A 55 -5.41 -10.01 -0.27
N VAL A 56 -5.33 -11.24 0.24
CA VAL A 56 -4.07 -11.79 0.73
C VAL A 56 -3.14 -11.89 -0.45
N GLU A 57 -1.97 -11.25 -0.39
CA GLU A 57 -1.01 -11.38 -1.50
C GLU A 57 -0.56 -12.83 -1.61
N ALA A 58 -0.60 -13.37 -2.83
CA ALA A 58 -0.30 -14.77 -3.12
C ALA A 58 1.22 -15.02 -3.17
N SER A 59 2.01 -14.01 -3.51
CA SER A 59 3.47 -14.09 -3.62
C SER A 59 4.20 -12.81 -3.22
N TRP A 60 5.54 -12.88 -3.19
CA TRP A 60 6.41 -11.72 -3.01
C TRP A 60 6.28 -10.71 -4.14
N GLU A 61 6.15 -11.18 -5.38
CA GLU A 61 5.94 -10.37 -6.59
C GLU A 61 4.66 -9.55 -6.47
N GLU A 62 3.58 -10.17 -6.02
CA GLU A 62 2.31 -9.47 -5.79
C GLU A 62 2.40 -8.48 -4.63
N ALA A 63 3.11 -8.86 -3.56
CA ALA A 63 3.32 -7.97 -2.42
C ALA A 63 4.17 -6.74 -2.80
N VAL A 64 5.20 -6.91 -3.63
CA VAL A 64 6.04 -5.81 -4.15
C VAL A 64 5.24 -4.95 -5.13
N SER A 65 4.63 -5.54 -6.15
CA SER A 65 3.92 -4.79 -7.21
C SER A 65 2.79 -3.91 -6.67
N ARG A 66 2.08 -4.34 -5.63
CA ARG A 66 1.06 -3.52 -4.96
C ARG A 66 1.60 -2.29 -4.23
N ARG A 67 2.89 -2.27 -3.94
CA ARG A 67 3.55 -1.24 -3.12
C ARG A 67 4.54 -0.40 -3.91
N VAL A 68 5.02 -0.90 -5.05
CA VAL A 68 5.86 -0.16 -5.99
C VAL A 68 4.96 0.68 -6.89
N LYS A 69 5.11 2.00 -6.81
CA LYS A 69 4.43 2.95 -7.69
C LYS A 69 5.43 3.57 -8.65
N PRO A 70 5.32 3.34 -9.97
CA PRO A 70 6.14 4.07 -10.95
C PRO A 70 5.92 5.58 -10.82
N VAL A 71 6.99 6.33 -10.97
CA VAL A 71 6.99 7.79 -11.02
C VAL A 71 7.73 8.24 -12.28
N GLU A 72 7.92 9.55 -12.44
CA GLU A 72 8.61 10.14 -13.59
C GLU A 72 10.04 9.60 -13.75
N ASP A 73 10.54 9.66 -14.99
CA ASP A 73 11.91 9.30 -15.39
C ASP A 73 12.35 7.87 -15.05
N GLY A 74 11.39 6.92 -15.02
CA GLY A 74 11.69 5.50 -14.78
C GLY A 74 12.00 5.15 -13.33
N HIS A 75 11.84 6.11 -12.40
CA HIS A 75 11.94 5.84 -10.97
C HIS A 75 10.67 5.16 -10.44
N ALA A 76 10.77 4.63 -9.22
CA ALA A 76 9.61 4.11 -8.51
C ALA A 76 9.68 4.44 -7.02
N GLU A 77 8.52 4.71 -6.44
CA GLU A 77 8.32 4.99 -5.02
C GLU A 77 7.74 3.79 -4.30
N TRP A 78 8.11 3.63 -3.02
CA TRP A 78 7.55 2.63 -2.14
C TRP A 78 6.41 3.21 -1.30
N THR A 79 5.21 2.67 -1.49
CA THR A 79 4.00 3.05 -0.73
C THR A 79 3.72 2.13 0.46
N GLY A 80 4.63 1.19 0.74
CA GLY A 80 4.53 0.25 1.84
C GLY A 80 5.17 0.77 3.14
N GLN A 81 5.47 -0.16 4.05
CA GLN A 81 6.13 0.14 5.31
C GLN A 81 7.56 0.64 5.08
N THR A 82 7.99 1.61 5.88
CA THR A 82 9.37 2.10 5.94
C THR A 82 9.90 2.00 7.37
N TYR A 83 11.21 1.88 7.53
CA TYR A 83 11.87 2.09 8.83
C TYR A 83 11.88 3.58 9.20
N PRO A 84 12.15 3.95 10.47
CA PRO A 84 12.18 5.35 10.89
C PRO A 84 13.11 6.27 10.09
N ARG A 85 14.16 5.70 9.46
CA ARG A 85 15.09 6.44 8.58
C ARG A 85 14.69 6.45 7.10
N GLY A 86 13.45 6.07 6.77
CA GLY A 86 12.91 6.06 5.41
C GLY A 86 13.17 4.79 4.61
N THR A 87 14.03 3.86 5.08
CA THR A 87 14.35 2.64 4.33
C THR A 87 13.10 1.79 4.04
N PRO A 88 12.77 1.53 2.76
CA PRO A 88 11.67 0.68 2.36
C PRO A 88 11.78 -0.75 2.88
N MET A 89 10.72 -1.25 3.50
CA MET A 89 10.63 -2.60 4.06
C MET A 89 9.39 -3.33 3.56
N LEU A 90 9.56 -4.62 3.30
CA LEU A 90 8.48 -5.54 3.00
C LEU A 90 8.45 -6.67 4.03
N SER A 91 7.33 -6.76 4.75
CA SER A 91 7.00 -7.90 5.60
C SER A 91 5.87 -8.68 4.96
N TRP A 92 6.10 -9.95 4.64
CA TRP A 92 5.11 -10.83 4.06
C TRP A 92 5.24 -12.25 4.64
N ARG A 93 4.12 -12.81 5.11
CA ARG A 93 4.02 -14.15 5.74
C ARG A 93 5.10 -14.43 6.80
N GLY A 94 5.35 -13.45 7.68
CA GLY A 94 6.29 -13.59 8.79
C GLY A 94 7.77 -13.48 8.40
N ARG A 95 8.08 -13.17 7.15
CA ARG A 95 9.42 -12.85 6.67
C ARG A 95 9.50 -11.36 6.35
N ALA A 96 10.53 -10.71 6.87
CA ALA A 96 10.78 -9.29 6.62
C ALA A 96 12.14 -9.11 5.92
N GLU A 97 12.15 -8.34 4.84
CA GLU A 97 13.37 -7.91 4.15
C GLU A 97 13.18 -6.49 3.61
N THR A 98 14.28 -5.85 3.18
CA THR A 98 14.17 -4.54 2.54
C THR A 98 13.47 -4.67 1.19
N ALA A 99 12.67 -3.67 0.82
CA ALA A 99 11.99 -3.69 -0.48
C ALA A 99 13.00 -3.75 -1.63
N TYR A 100 14.21 -3.19 -1.45
CA TYR A 100 15.29 -3.29 -2.43
C TYR A 100 15.67 -4.74 -2.75
N ARG A 101 15.81 -5.61 -1.74
CA ARG A 101 16.15 -7.02 -1.97
C ARG A 101 15.05 -7.75 -2.72
N ALA A 102 13.80 -7.52 -2.30
CA ALA A 102 12.64 -8.11 -2.96
C ALA A 102 12.53 -7.67 -4.42
N VAL A 103 12.60 -6.37 -4.69
CA VAL A 103 12.55 -5.80 -6.05
C VAL A 103 13.72 -6.30 -6.90
N PHE A 104 14.94 -6.31 -6.36
CA PHE A 104 16.12 -6.79 -7.08
C PHE A 104 15.95 -8.24 -7.51
N ARG A 105 15.47 -9.11 -6.61
CA ARG A 105 15.23 -10.52 -6.93
C ARG A 105 14.20 -10.69 -8.03
N ILE A 106 13.10 -9.95 -7.97
CA ILE A 106 12.04 -9.98 -8.99
C ILE A 106 12.58 -9.50 -10.34
N ARG A 107 13.38 -8.43 -10.34
CA ARG A 107 13.94 -7.83 -11.56
C ARG A 107 15.01 -8.70 -12.22
N HIS A 108 15.97 -9.19 -11.44
CA HIS A 108 17.15 -9.88 -11.95
C HIS A 108 17.04 -11.41 -11.91
N GLY A 109 15.96 -11.96 -11.33
CA GLY A 109 15.75 -13.40 -11.22
C GLY A 109 16.76 -14.13 -10.33
N ARG A 110 17.51 -13.41 -9.48
CA ARG A 110 18.56 -13.97 -8.61
C ARG A 110 18.63 -13.27 -7.26
N GLU A 111 19.19 -13.94 -6.27
CA GLU A 111 19.50 -13.29 -4.99
C GLU A 111 20.61 -12.23 -5.16
N PRO A 112 20.46 -11.06 -4.52
CA PRO A 112 21.48 -10.02 -4.52
C PRO A 112 22.70 -10.45 -3.71
N GLN A 113 23.89 -10.18 -4.24
CA GLN A 113 25.16 -10.45 -3.57
C GLN A 113 25.67 -9.19 -2.87
N GLY A 114 25.83 -9.27 -1.55
CA GLY A 114 26.25 -8.15 -0.72
C GLY A 114 25.19 -7.03 -0.63
N ASN A 115 25.66 -5.82 -0.39
CA ASN A 115 24.78 -4.65 -0.22
C ASN A 115 24.23 -4.17 -1.57
N ILE A 116 22.93 -3.91 -1.59
CA ILE A 116 22.26 -3.20 -2.69
C ILE A 116 22.46 -1.71 -2.50
N THR A 117 22.83 -1.05 -3.58
CA THR A 117 22.94 0.40 -3.69
C THR A 117 22.21 0.88 -4.94
N HIS A 118 21.92 2.17 -5.00
CA HIS A 118 21.41 2.76 -6.24
C HIS A 118 22.52 2.87 -7.29
N ALA A 119 22.16 2.66 -8.56
CA ALA A 119 23.01 2.96 -9.69
C ALA A 119 23.38 4.45 -9.68
N PRO A 120 24.57 4.86 -10.18
CA PRO A 120 24.99 6.27 -10.18
C PRO A 120 24.04 7.22 -10.94
N SER A 121 23.31 6.70 -11.93
CA SER A 121 22.31 7.46 -12.69
C SER A 121 21.05 7.77 -11.87
N CYS A 122 20.84 7.08 -10.74
CA CYS A 122 19.66 7.26 -9.91
C CYS A 122 19.95 8.22 -8.75
N VAL A 123 19.48 9.46 -8.90
CA VAL A 123 19.62 10.50 -7.85
C VAL A 123 18.47 10.53 -6.84
N ARG A 124 17.39 9.79 -7.10
CA ARG A 124 16.20 9.81 -6.25
C ARG A 124 16.41 9.01 -4.97
N GLU A 125 16.26 9.69 -3.83
CA GLU A 125 16.30 9.05 -2.53
C GLU A 125 15.22 7.97 -2.40
N PHE A 126 15.62 6.83 -1.82
CA PHE A 126 14.75 5.68 -1.60
C PHE A 126 14.07 5.09 -2.84
N CYS A 127 14.61 5.32 -4.05
CA CYS A 127 14.08 4.75 -5.28
C CYS A 127 14.02 3.22 -5.23
N VAL A 128 12.87 2.64 -5.55
CA VAL A 128 12.68 1.18 -5.62
C VAL A 128 12.50 0.68 -7.05
N ALA A 129 12.95 1.44 -8.06
CA ALA A 129 12.96 0.97 -9.43
C ALA A 129 14.03 -0.12 -9.60
N GLY A 130 13.63 -1.31 -10.04
CA GLY A 130 14.55 -2.45 -10.15
C GLY A 130 15.77 -2.18 -11.03
N GLU A 131 15.62 -1.42 -12.11
CA GLU A 131 16.71 -1.02 -13.02
C GLU A 131 17.77 -0.15 -12.35
N HIS A 132 17.38 0.56 -11.29
CA HIS A 132 18.25 1.47 -10.56
C HIS A 132 18.90 0.81 -9.34
N LEU A 133 18.67 -0.49 -9.11
CA LEU A 133 19.25 -1.22 -7.98
C LEU A 133 20.42 -2.07 -8.46
N GLU A 134 21.59 -1.83 -7.88
CA GLU A 134 22.81 -2.60 -8.15
C GLU A 134 23.26 -3.35 -6.90
N ASP A 135 23.60 -4.63 -7.05
CA ASP A 135 24.29 -5.38 -6.02
C ASP A 135 25.82 -5.28 -6.20
N ARG A 136 26.60 -6.03 -5.42
CA ARG A 136 28.06 -5.99 -5.53
C ARG A 136 28.57 -6.35 -6.93
N VAL A 137 27.99 -7.38 -7.55
CA VAL A 137 28.43 -7.92 -8.85
C VAL A 137 28.18 -6.90 -9.95
N LEU A 138 26.96 -6.36 -10.04
CA LEU A 138 26.64 -5.34 -11.06
C LEU A 138 27.53 -4.09 -10.92
N ARG A 139 27.85 -3.69 -9.68
CA ARG A 139 28.77 -2.59 -9.42
C ARG A 139 30.20 -2.89 -9.88
N GLU A 140 30.68 -4.11 -9.69
CA GLU A 140 32.01 -4.55 -10.15
C GLU A 140 32.05 -4.58 -11.68
N GLU A 141 31.05 -5.16 -12.32
CA GLU A 141 30.91 -5.18 -13.79
C GLU A 141 30.86 -3.77 -14.38
N ARG A 142 30.10 -2.86 -13.77
CA ARG A 142 30.04 -1.45 -14.18
C ARG A 142 31.41 -0.77 -14.08
N ARG A 143 32.12 -0.93 -12.95
CA ARG A 143 33.46 -0.35 -12.79
C ARG A 143 34.46 -0.92 -13.80
N CYS A 144 34.40 -2.20 -14.12
CA CYS A 144 35.24 -2.79 -15.16
C CYS A 144 34.93 -2.21 -16.54
N ARG A 145 33.65 -1.96 -16.87
CA ARG A 145 33.25 -1.32 -18.13
C ARG A 145 33.71 0.15 -18.24
N GLU A 146 33.66 0.88 -17.14
CA GLU A 146 34.00 2.32 -17.12
C GLU A 146 35.51 2.58 -16.97
N GLY A 147 36.22 1.77 -16.18
CA GLY A 147 37.66 1.90 -15.94
C GLY A 147 38.55 1.20 -16.96
N GLY A 148 37.94 0.59 -17.99
CA GLY A 148 38.64 -0.03 -19.12
C GLY A 148 38.84 0.90 -20.33
N SER A 149 38.60 2.21 -20.18
CA SER A 149 38.86 3.26 -21.17
C SER A 149 40.19 3.96 -20.92
#